data_AF-A0A3M7D9T9-F1
#
_entry.id   AF-A0A3M7D9T9-F1
#
_cell.length_a   1.000
_cell.length_b   1.000
_cell.length_c   1.000
_cell.angle_alpha   90.00
_cell.angle_beta   90.00
_cell.angle_gamma   90.00
#
_symmetry.space_group_name_H-M   'P 1'
#
loop_
_entity.id
_entity.type
_entity.pdbx_description
1 polymer ?
#
loop_
_entity_poly.entity_id
_entity_poly.type
_entity_poly.pdbx_seq_one_letter_code
_entity_poly.pdbx_strand_id
1 'polypeptide(L)'
;LPKLSDVGPKTHPSQCADSNAILCFHETASLLIMGRYNLAPQRVNQKATQLLSSKRLPNPPPWYHISSTVPPSSRLDRPPLQRSQIPGHKPPGGKKKSKLFKPLQLKYEEDRLRWEYFNDHPWELARPRVVLENDGRDAERWDWSVPLDHALNRPRAGEVNALGRRTDAEWDRVRRTQAGRPINGEAVVQRQSYLMSHDGLTTALAYDIARKEFYRYRHYLETSTRVAREEALAVGAFFGPGPVEIGMHLENQAYEGWKAWAEKEVAAMKQMAGAAYTGTENEGAAVSSPEVPEQEDLQEVSESVPASRRGQEAQGGAAVHP
;
A
#
# COMPACT_ATOMS: atom_id res chain seq x y z
N LEU A 1 42.13 -3.43 51.48
CA LEU A 1 42.79 -3.42 52.81
C LEU A 1 42.51 -2.05 53.45
N PRO A 2 42.30 -1.90 54.78
CA PRO A 2 42.56 -2.84 55.87
C PRO A 2 41.64 -4.08 56.03
N LYS A 3 40.71 -4.09 57.01
CA LYS A 3 40.51 -5.18 58.02
C LYS A 3 39.09 -5.05 58.66
N LEU A 4 38.51 -5.93 59.50
CA LEU A 4 38.91 -7.15 60.25
C LEU A 4 37.62 -7.94 60.69
N SER A 5 37.70 -9.27 60.89
CA SER A 5 37.23 -10.09 62.07
C SER A 5 35.94 -9.78 62.87
N ASP A 6 35.27 -10.71 63.59
CA ASP A 6 35.39 -12.17 63.81
C ASP A 6 34.16 -12.69 64.61
N VAL A 7 34.17 -13.99 64.94
CA VAL A 7 33.44 -14.68 66.03
C VAL A 7 31.97 -15.09 65.76
N GLY A 8 31.68 -16.40 65.96
CA GLY A 8 30.34 -17.00 65.97
C GLY A 8 29.66 -16.96 67.36
N PRO A 9 28.99 -18.04 67.87
CA PRO A 9 29.17 -19.46 67.54
C PRO A 9 27.86 -20.26 67.31
N LYS A 10 28.03 -21.59 67.23
CA LYS A 10 27.04 -22.66 67.00
C LYS A 10 26.02 -22.83 68.15
N THR A 11 24.79 -23.22 67.82
CA THR A 11 23.97 -24.20 68.59
C THR A 11 22.97 -24.92 67.67
N HIS A 12 22.80 -26.24 67.86
CA HIS A 12 21.67 -27.03 67.38
C HIS A 12 20.89 -27.56 68.59
N PRO A 13 19.55 -27.45 68.56
CA PRO A 13 18.67 -28.59 68.82
C PRO A 13 17.69 -28.76 67.63
N SER A 14 17.42 -29.96 67.09
CA SER A 14 16.84 -31.14 67.73
C SER A 14 15.35 -30.96 68.09
N GLN A 15 14.49 -31.70 67.38
CA GLN A 15 13.08 -32.00 67.68
C GLN A 15 12.11 -30.80 67.58
N CYS A 16 11.12 -30.77 66.68
CA CYS A 16 9.98 -31.66 66.38
C CYS A 16 8.66 -31.04 66.90
N ALA A 17 7.57 -31.35 66.21
CA ALA A 17 6.17 -30.98 66.49
C ALA A 17 5.74 -29.52 66.23
N ASP A 18 5.01 -29.38 65.12
CA ASP A 18 3.69 -28.75 65.05
C ASP A 18 3.57 -27.25 65.33
N SER A 19 3.48 -26.47 64.24
CA SER A 19 2.82 -25.17 64.24
C SER A 19 2.18 -24.86 62.89
N ASN A 20 0.95 -24.36 62.95
CA ASN A 20 0.09 -23.96 61.84
C ASN A 20 0.82 -23.14 60.76
N ALA A 21 1.03 -23.76 59.59
CA ALA A 21 1.49 -23.05 58.41
C ALA A 21 0.32 -22.31 57.75
N ILE A 22 0.12 -21.03 58.13
CA ILE A 22 -0.54 -20.06 57.25
C ILE A 22 0.31 -20.01 55.97
N LEU A 23 -0.28 -20.39 54.85
CA LEU A 23 0.44 -20.51 53.57
C LEU A 23 0.90 -19.14 53.09
N CYS A 24 2.17 -18.81 53.35
CA CYS A 24 2.87 -17.78 52.60
C CYS A 24 2.77 -18.10 51.11
N PHE A 25 2.20 -17.17 50.34
CA PHE A 25 2.25 -17.21 48.89
C PHE A 25 3.71 -17.23 48.47
N HIS A 26 4.20 -18.38 48.01
CA HIS A 26 5.51 -18.45 47.39
C HIS A 26 5.39 -17.79 46.02
N GLU A 27 5.79 -16.53 45.95
CA GLU A 27 5.96 -15.79 44.71
C GLU A 27 7.07 -16.47 43.91
N THR A 28 6.67 -17.42 43.06
CA THR A 28 7.58 -18.07 42.12
C THR A 28 7.92 -17.04 41.06
N ALA A 29 9.07 -16.38 41.26
CA ALA A 29 9.65 -15.43 40.33
C ALA A 29 9.62 -16.02 38.91
N SER A 30 8.66 -15.55 38.12
CA SER A 30 8.52 -15.95 36.74
C SER A 30 9.64 -15.30 35.96
N LEU A 31 10.77 -16.00 35.84
CA LEU A 31 11.73 -15.79 34.78
C LEU A 31 10.96 -15.75 33.46
N LEU A 32 10.79 -14.54 32.93
CA LEU A 32 10.04 -14.26 31.70
C LEU A 32 10.80 -14.81 30.49
N ILE A 33 10.69 -16.13 30.29
CA ILE A 33 11.12 -16.78 29.05
C ILE A 33 10.18 -16.31 27.95
N MET A 34 10.63 -15.32 27.19
CA MET A 34 9.89 -14.77 26.05
C MET A 34 9.40 -15.88 25.10
N GLY A 35 8.13 -15.79 24.68
CA GLY A 35 7.64 -16.51 23.49
C GLY A 35 7.26 -17.98 23.63
N ARG A 36 7.09 -18.55 24.84
CA ARG A 36 6.50 -19.90 24.97
C ARG A 36 5.01 -19.90 24.63
N TYR A 37 4.54 -20.91 23.89
CA TYR A 37 3.12 -21.05 23.51
C TYR A 37 2.22 -21.25 24.74
N ASN A 38 1.32 -20.30 25.01
CA ASN A 38 0.33 -20.42 26.09
C ASN A 38 -0.93 -21.17 25.60
N LEU A 39 -1.15 -22.39 26.12
CA LEU A 39 -2.31 -23.23 25.79
C LEU A 39 -3.50 -23.05 26.76
N ALA A 40 -3.37 -22.22 27.80
CA ALA A 40 -4.45 -22.01 28.77
C ALA A 40 -5.76 -21.50 28.12
N PRO A 41 -5.75 -20.54 27.17
CA PRO A 41 -6.98 -20.05 26.52
C PRO A 41 -7.75 -21.14 25.76
N GLN A 42 -7.06 -22.15 25.21
CA GLN A 42 -7.69 -23.25 24.48
C GLN A 42 -8.21 -24.35 25.41
N ARG A 43 -7.63 -24.47 26.62
CA ARG A 43 -8.01 -25.47 27.64
C ARG A 43 -9.02 -24.94 28.65
N VAL A 44 -9.67 -23.79 28.37
CA VAL A 44 -10.68 -23.17 29.24
C VAL A 44 -11.83 -24.13 29.59
N ASN A 45 -12.36 -24.87 28.62
CA ASN A 45 -13.36 -25.92 28.89
C ASN A 45 -12.80 -27.02 29.82
N GLN A 46 -11.61 -27.56 29.51
CA GLN A 46 -10.92 -28.57 30.35
C GLN A 46 -10.59 -28.07 31.78
N LYS A 47 -10.49 -26.76 31.99
CA LYS A 47 -10.32 -26.16 33.32
C LYS A 47 -11.65 -25.92 34.03
N ALA A 48 -12.70 -25.52 33.31
CA ALA A 48 -14.05 -25.43 33.86
C ALA A 48 -14.59 -26.81 34.29
N THR A 49 -14.39 -27.86 33.48
CA THR A 49 -14.75 -29.25 33.85
C THR A 49 -14.06 -29.67 35.15
N GLN A 50 -12.76 -29.39 35.29
CA GLN A 50 -11.98 -29.68 36.51
C GLN A 50 -12.45 -28.90 37.75
N LEU A 51 -12.86 -27.63 37.58
CA LEU A 51 -13.37 -26.81 38.68
C LEU A 51 -14.79 -27.21 39.12
N LEU A 52 -15.62 -27.64 38.17
CA LEU A 52 -16.96 -28.18 38.47
C LEU A 52 -16.86 -29.57 39.10
N SER A 53 -16.00 -30.47 38.59
CA SER A 53 -15.82 -31.81 39.15
C SER A 53 -15.22 -31.78 40.57
N SER A 54 -14.34 -30.81 40.87
CA SER A 54 -13.80 -30.58 42.21
C SER A 54 -14.71 -29.74 43.11
N LYS A 55 -15.93 -29.41 42.67
CA LYS A 55 -16.93 -28.59 43.39
C LYS A 55 -16.42 -27.21 43.84
N ARG A 56 -15.38 -26.68 43.17
CA ARG A 56 -14.85 -25.31 43.40
C ARG A 56 -15.71 -24.24 42.74
N LEU A 57 -16.48 -24.61 41.71
CA LEU A 57 -17.56 -23.79 41.14
C LEU A 57 -18.89 -24.46 41.45
N PRO A 58 -19.88 -23.76 42.02
CA PRO A 58 -21.17 -24.35 42.38
C PRO A 58 -22.07 -24.57 41.15
N ASN A 59 -22.07 -23.61 40.21
CA ASN A 59 -22.88 -23.64 38.99
C ASN A 59 -21.96 -23.57 37.76
N PRO A 60 -22.33 -24.21 36.62
CA PRO A 60 -21.58 -24.10 35.37
C PRO A 60 -21.63 -22.66 34.83
N PRO A 61 -20.53 -22.11 34.29
CA PRO A 61 -20.54 -20.83 33.60
C PRO A 61 -21.51 -20.84 32.39
N PRO A 62 -22.19 -19.72 32.05
CA PRO A 62 -23.17 -19.69 30.95
C PRO A 62 -22.65 -20.17 29.59
N TRP A 63 -21.35 -19.97 29.31
CA TRP A 63 -20.69 -20.40 28.07
C TRP A 63 -20.25 -21.87 28.06
N TYR A 64 -20.30 -22.57 29.21
CA TYR A 64 -19.74 -23.91 29.37
C TYR A 64 -20.31 -24.92 28.37
N HIS A 65 -21.64 -24.99 28.29
CA HIS A 65 -22.36 -25.90 27.38
C HIS A 65 -22.05 -25.60 25.91
N ILE A 66 -21.95 -24.33 25.51
CA ILE A 66 -21.56 -23.91 24.15
C ILE A 66 -20.14 -24.41 23.83
N SER A 67 -19.20 -24.24 24.76
CA SER A 67 -17.80 -24.68 24.58
C SER A 67 -17.61 -26.20 24.58
N SER A 68 -18.58 -26.98 25.06
CA SER A 68 -18.61 -28.45 24.92
C SER A 68 -19.26 -28.90 23.62
N THR A 69 -20.22 -28.15 23.08
CA THR A 69 -20.87 -28.43 21.80
C THR A 69 -19.97 -28.05 20.61
N VAL A 70 -19.25 -26.94 20.70
CA VAL A 70 -18.33 -26.46 19.66
C VAL A 70 -16.90 -26.42 20.21
N PRO A 71 -16.11 -27.49 20.03
CA PRO A 71 -14.72 -27.51 20.48
C PRO A 71 -13.83 -26.58 19.62
N PRO A 72 -12.80 -25.96 20.21
CA PRO A 72 -11.85 -25.15 19.45
C PRO A 72 -11.00 -26.01 18.50
N SER A 73 -10.69 -25.48 17.31
CA SER A 73 -9.86 -26.15 16.30
C SER A 73 -8.44 -26.48 16.78
N SER A 74 -7.78 -27.45 16.14
CA SER A 74 -6.35 -27.70 16.40
C SER A 74 -5.51 -26.49 16.01
N ARG A 75 -4.40 -26.29 16.72
CA ARG A 75 -3.51 -25.13 16.57
C ARG A 75 -2.07 -25.61 16.73
N LEU A 76 -1.15 -24.94 16.03
CA LEU A 76 0.29 -25.24 15.91
C LEU A 76 0.66 -26.36 14.92
N ASP A 77 -0.32 -27.03 14.33
CA ASP A 77 -0.10 -27.87 13.15
C ASP A 77 0.33 -26.98 11.98
N ARG A 78 1.44 -27.33 11.31
CA ARG A 78 1.90 -26.68 10.08
C ARG A 78 1.52 -27.55 8.89
N PRO A 79 0.40 -27.30 8.20
CA PRO A 79 0.05 -28.07 7.00
C PRO A 79 1.03 -27.79 5.85
N PRO A 80 1.23 -28.72 4.91
CA PRO A 80 1.99 -28.46 3.69
C PRO A 80 1.22 -27.47 2.80
N LEU A 81 1.78 -26.28 2.57
CA LEU A 81 1.13 -25.18 1.82
C LEU A 81 1.56 -25.09 0.35
N GLN A 82 2.54 -25.89 -0.08
CA GLN A 82 3.08 -25.86 -1.46
C GLN A 82 2.31 -26.79 -2.41
N ARG A 83 1.29 -26.23 -3.08
CA ARG A 83 0.64 -26.78 -4.29
C ARG A 83 1.15 -26.06 -5.56
N SER A 84 0.92 -26.64 -6.74
CA SER A 84 1.05 -25.89 -8.00
C SER A 84 -0.14 -24.93 -8.16
N GLN A 85 0.07 -23.80 -8.84
CA GLN A 85 -1.02 -22.89 -9.22
C GLN A 85 -1.80 -23.48 -10.40
N ILE A 86 -1.07 -23.91 -11.43
CA ILE A 86 -1.61 -24.62 -12.59
C ILE A 86 -1.91 -26.08 -12.18
N PRO A 87 -3.16 -26.56 -12.35
CA PRO A 87 -3.50 -27.96 -12.15
C PRO A 87 -2.65 -28.89 -13.03
N GLY A 88 -2.25 -30.04 -12.50
CA GLY A 88 -1.41 -31.02 -13.22
C GLY A 88 0.08 -30.66 -13.37
N HIS A 89 0.46 -29.39 -13.33
CA HIS A 89 1.86 -28.99 -13.49
C HIS A 89 2.70 -29.28 -12.23
N LYS A 90 3.69 -30.18 -12.34
CA LYS A 90 4.65 -30.39 -11.24
C LYS A 90 5.56 -29.16 -11.09
N PRO A 91 5.89 -28.71 -9.86
CA PRO A 91 6.82 -27.61 -9.68
C PRO A 91 8.23 -28.03 -10.14
N PRO A 92 8.91 -27.22 -10.98
CA PRO A 92 10.26 -27.54 -11.45
C PRO A 92 11.26 -27.56 -10.27
N GLY A 93 12.19 -28.53 -10.29
CA GLY A 93 13.30 -28.60 -9.32
C GLY A 93 13.01 -29.28 -7.97
N GLY A 94 11.84 -29.92 -7.79
CA GLY A 94 11.53 -30.74 -6.61
C GLY A 94 11.22 -29.95 -5.33
N LYS A 95 10.40 -30.53 -4.44
CA LYS A 95 9.95 -29.85 -3.21
C LYS A 95 11.05 -29.85 -2.14
N LYS A 96 11.87 -28.80 -2.07
CA LYS A 96 12.79 -28.58 -0.93
C LYS A 96 11.98 -28.57 0.38
N LYS A 97 12.30 -29.46 1.33
CA LYS A 97 11.56 -29.65 2.59
C LYS A 97 11.34 -28.34 3.38
N SER A 98 12.32 -27.43 3.35
CA SER A 98 12.27 -26.11 3.99
C SER A 98 11.27 -25.12 3.39
N LYS A 99 10.75 -25.36 2.18
CA LYS A 99 9.70 -24.53 1.54
C LYS A 99 8.30 -25.13 1.69
N LEU A 100 8.16 -26.41 2.03
CA LEU A 100 6.87 -27.13 2.06
C LEU A 100 5.79 -26.45 2.92
N PHE A 101 6.20 -25.86 4.06
CA PHE A 101 5.34 -25.17 5.03
C PHE A 101 5.27 -23.65 4.82
N LYS A 102 5.92 -23.11 3.78
CA LYS A 102 5.82 -21.68 3.45
C LYS A 102 4.59 -21.46 2.56
N PRO A 103 3.84 -20.34 2.70
CA PRO A 103 2.78 -20.00 1.77
C PRO A 103 3.34 -19.84 0.35
N LEU A 104 2.48 -20.08 -0.63
CA LEU A 104 2.82 -19.96 -2.05
C LEU A 104 2.72 -18.49 -2.48
N GLN A 105 3.75 -17.98 -3.15
CA GLN A 105 3.68 -16.68 -3.81
C GLN A 105 2.79 -16.82 -5.05
N LEU A 106 1.58 -16.26 -4.99
CA LEU A 106 0.69 -16.18 -6.14
C LEU A 106 1.33 -15.29 -7.22
N LYS A 107 1.23 -15.72 -8.47
CA LYS A 107 1.67 -15.00 -9.67
C LYS A 107 0.63 -15.24 -10.75
N TYR A 108 0.26 -14.18 -11.44
CA TYR A 108 -0.73 -14.21 -12.51
C TYR A 108 -0.07 -13.82 -13.84
N GLU A 109 -0.64 -14.26 -14.96
CA GLU A 109 -0.11 -13.90 -16.29
C GLU A 109 -0.36 -12.41 -16.56
N GLU A 110 -1.49 -11.91 -16.06
CA GLU A 110 -1.88 -10.50 -16.04
C GLU A 110 -0.87 -9.61 -15.30
N ASP A 111 -0.11 -10.13 -14.31
CA ASP A 111 0.90 -9.32 -13.61
C ASP A 111 2.02 -8.86 -14.55
N ARG A 112 2.37 -9.71 -15.53
CA ARG A 112 3.33 -9.36 -16.58
C ARG A 112 2.74 -8.34 -17.55
N LEU A 113 1.48 -8.55 -17.97
CA LEU A 113 0.80 -7.65 -18.90
C LEU A 113 0.59 -6.25 -18.28
N ARG A 114 0.28 -6.16 -16.98
CA ARG A 114 0.25 -4.90 -16.22
C ARG A 114 1.60 -4.20 -16.25
N TRP A 115 2.69 -4.92 -16.00
CA TRP A 115 4.04 -4.35 -16.00
C TRP A 115 4.41 -3.79 -17.39
N GLU A 116 4.18 -4.57 -18.46
CA GLU A 116 4.39 -4.11 -19.84
C GLU A 116 3.53 -2.88 -20.16
N TYR A 117 2.23 -2.90 -19.86
CA TYR A 117 1.31 -1.78 -20.13
C TYR A 117 1.66 -0.48 -19.37
N PHE A 118 1.93 -0.55 -18.06
CA PHE A 118 2.18 0.65 -17.25
C PHE A 118 3.57 1.26 -17.48
N ASN A 119 4.54 0.49 -17.95
CA ASN A 119 5.82 1.03 -18.42
C ASN A 119 5.66 1.83 -19.73
N ASP A 120 4.86 1.34 -20.67
CA ASP A 120 4.51 2.06 -21.90
C ASP A 120 3.68 3.33 -21.61
N HIS A 121 2.88 3.32 -20.53
CA HIS A 121 1.91 4.37 -20.20
C HIS A 121 2.08 4.89 -18.76
N PRO A 122 3.21 5.52 -18.40
CA PRO A 122 3.49 5.96 -17.03
C PRO A 122 2.43 6.94 -16.50
N TRP A 123 1.89 7.81 -17.35
CA TRP A 123 0.86 8.78 -16.99
C TRP A 123 -0.53 8.17 -16.71
N GLU A 124 -0.76 6.88 -17.00
CA GLU A 124 -1.97 6.21 -16.52
C GLU A 124 -1.95 5.96 -15.01
N LEU A 125 -0.75 5.92 -14.38
CA LEU A 125 -0.60 5.83 -12.93
C LEU A 125 -0.99 7.13 -12.21
N ALA A 126 -0.92 8.27 -12.90
CA ALA A 126 -1.34 9.57 -12.37
C ALA A 126 -2.87 9.72 -12.31
N ARG A 127 -3.63 8.82 -12.96
CA ARG A 127 -5.10 8.85 -12.90
C ARG A 127 -5.59 8.19 -11.60
N PRO A 128 -6.39 8.90 -10.78
CA PRO A 128 -6.83 8.36 -9.50
C PRO A 128 -7.70 7.12 -9.69
N ARG A 129 -7.34 6.03 -8.99
CA ARG A 129 -8.04 4.74 -9.02
C ARG A 129 -8.55 4.41 -7.62
N VAL A 130 -9.86 4.16 -7.52
CA VAL A 130 -10.45 3.57 -6.31
C VAL A 130 -10.07 2.09 -6.26
N VAL A 131 -9.43 1.67 -5.16
CA VAL A 131 -9.07 0.26 -4.89
C VAL A 131 -10.05 -0.39 -3.92
N LEU A 132 -10.88 0.40 -3.23
CA LEU A 132 -11.95 -0.11 -2.37
C LEU A 132 -13.02 -0.80 -3.23
N GLU A 133 -13.18 -2.10 -3.04
CA GLU A 133 -14.22 -2.91 -3.68
C GLU A 133 -15.59 -2.61 -3.07
N ASN A 134 -16.66 -2.73 -3.86
CA ASN A 134 -18.04 -2.58 -3.38
C ASN A 134 -18.58 -3.90 -2.82
N ASP A 135 -18.79 -4.88 -3.70
CA ASP A 135 -19.41 -6.18 -3.41
C ASP A 135 -18.40 -7.35 -3.49
N GLY A 136 -17.17 -7.11 -3.94
CA GLY A 136 -16.19 -8.16 -4.28
C GLY A 136 -16.54 -9.05 -5.48
N ARG A 137 -17.66 -8.78 -6.18
CA ARG A 137 -18.19 -9.60 -7.30
C ARG A 137 -18.06 -8.92 -8.67
N ASP A 138 -17.07 -8.05 -8.82
CA ASP A 138 -16.87 -7.31 -10.08
C ASP A 138 -16.44 -8.23 -11.23
N ALA A 139 -15.71 -9.30 -10.93
CA ALA A 139 -15.28 -10.32 -11.91
C ALA A 139 -16.45 -11.10 -12.54
N GLU A 140 -17.58 -11.25 -11.85
CA GLU A 140 -18.78 -11.92 -12.38
C GLU A 140 -19.61 -11.00 -13.29
N ARG A 141 -19.43 -9.69 -13.16
CA ARG A 141 -20.28 -8.67 -13.79
C ARG A 141 -19.73 -8.19 -15.15
N TRP A 142 -18.41 -8.13 -15.28
CA TRP A 142 -17.75 -7.54 -16.44
C TRP A 142 -17.44 -8.57 -17.52
N ASP A 143 -18.00 -8.34 -18.70
CA ASP A 143 -17.77 -9.17 -19.89
C ASP A 143 -16.62 -8.56 -20.70
N TRP A 144 -15.56 -9.35 -20.91
CA TRP A 144 -14.35 -8.94 -21.63
C TRP A 144 -14.40 -9.30 -23.13
N SER A 145 -15.45 -10.02 -23.58
CA SER A 145 -15.73 -10.22 -25.01
C SER A 145 -16.12 -8.92 -25.72
N VAL A 146 -16.73 -7.99 -24.97
CA VAL A 146 -17.17 -6.67 -25.46
C VAL A 146 -15.99 -5.69 -25.54
N PRO A 147 -15.69 -5.12 -26.73
CA PRO A 147 -14.63 -4.12 -26.92
C PRO A 147 -14.68 -2.95 -25.92
N LEU A 148 -13.52 -2.34 -25.65
CA LEU A 148 -13.45 -1.16 -24.78
C LEU A 148 -14.08 0.08 -25.42
N ASP A 149 -14.02 0.21 -26.76
CA ASP A 149 -14.65 1.28 -27.54
C ASP A 149 -16.11 1.00 -27.95
N HIS A 150 -16.71 -0.13 -27.53
CA HIS A 150 -18.09 -0.50 -27.86
C HIS A 150 -19.11 0.60 -27.49
N ALA A 151 -18.82 1.37 -26.45
CA ALA A 151 -19.61 2.52 -26.01
C ALA A 151 -19.70 3.68 -27.02
N LEU A 152 -18.79 3.76 -28.00
CA LEU A 152 -18.74 4.79 -29.03
C LEU A 152 -19.47 4.35 -30.31
N ASN A 153 -19.34 3.07 -30.64
CA ASN A 153 -19.81 2.48 -31.89
C ASN A 153 -21.30 2.09 -31.80
N ARG A 154 -22.18 3.07 -31.55
CA ARG A 154 -23.63 2.83 -31.54
C ARG A 154 -24.14 2.65 -32.98
N PRO A 155 -24.81 1.52 -33.31
CA PRO A 155 -25.38 1.30 -34.64
C PRO A 155 -26.56 2.24 -34.93
N ARG A 156 -26.98 2.30 -36.19
CA ARG A 156 -28.09 3.18 -36.61
C ARG A 156 -29.41 2.67 -36.02
N ALA A 157 -30.28 3.59 -35.60
CA ALA A 157 -31.61 3.23 -35.09
C ALA A 157 -32.39 2.42 -36.15
N GLY A 158 -32.92 1.26 -35.75
CA GLY A 158 -33.63 0.32 -36.63
C GLY A 158 -32.73 -0.53 -37.54
N GLU A 159 -31.40 -0.47 -37.41
CA GLU A 159 -30.47 -1.34 -38.14
C GLU A 159 -30.62 -2.81 -37.69
N VAL A 160 -30.51 -3.73 -38.64
CA VAL A 160 -30.80 -5.16 -38.44
C VAL A 160 -29.60 -5.98 -38.91
N ASN A 161 -29.14 -6.93 -38.09
CA ASN A 161 -28.05 -7.84 -38.45
C ASN A 161 -28.52 -8.97 -39.38
N ALA A 162 -27.58 -9.76 -39.89
CA ALA A 162 -27.85 -10.90 -40.78
C ALA A 162 -28.77 -11.99 -40.16
N LEU A 163 -29.00 -11.95 -38.84
CA LEU A 163 -29.90 -12.86 -38.11
C LEU A 163 -31.30 -12.27 -37.89
N GLY A 164 -31.63 -11.14 -38.53
CA GLY A 164 -32.92 -10.47 -38.39
C GLY A 164 -33.12 -9.75 -37.06
N ARG A 165 -32.07 -9.57 -36.25
CA ARG A 165 -32.14 -8.91 -34.95
C ARG A 165 -31.71 -7.45 -35.03
N ARG A 166 -32.40 -6.62 -34.26
CA ARG A 166 -32.12 -5.18 -34.13
C ARG A 166 -30.83 -4.93 -33.37
N THR A 167 -29.82 -4.36 -34.05
CA THR A 167 -28.49 -4.12 -33.49
C THR A 167 -28.50 -3.00 -32.45
N ASP A 168 -29.37 -2.00 -32.62
CA ASP A 168 -29.58 -0.92 -31.65
C ASP A 168 -30.08 -1.44 -30.29
N ALA A 169 -31.05 -2.35 -30.30
CA ALA A 169 -31.58 -3.01 -29.11
C ALA A 169 -30.58 -3.99 -28.46
N GLU A 170 -29.70 -4.62 -29.25
CA GLU A 170 -28.59 -5.43 -28.74
C GLU A 170 -27.52 -4.56 -28.07
N TRP A 171 -27.13 -3.43 -28.69
CA TRP A 171 -26.22 -2.45 -28.10
C TRP A 171 -26.76 -1.86 -26.79
N ASP A 172 -28.03 -1.43 -26.77
CA ASP A 172 -28.69 -0.90 -25.55
C ASP A 172 -28.74 -1.96 -24.42
N ARG A 173 -28.81 -3.25 -24.76
CA ARG A 173 -28.75 -4.36 -23.78
C ARG A 173 -27.36 -4.50 -23.18
N VAL A 174 -26.32 -4.53 -24.02
CA VAL A 174 -24.91 -4.60 -23.57
C VAL A 174 -24.55 -3.36 -22.77
N ARG A 175 -24.98 -2.16 -23.18
CA ARG A 175 -24.80 -0.93 -22.42
C ARG A 175 -25.44 -1.01 -21.04
N ARG A 176 -26.66 -1.53 -20.91
CA ARG A 176 -27.35 -1.64 -19.62
C ARG A 176 -26.60 -2.52 -18.60
N THR A 177 -25.90 -3.56 -19.05
CA THR A 177 -25.10 -4.43 -18.16
C THR A 177 -23.68 -3.90 -17.94
N GLN A 178 -23.01 -3.41 -18.98
CA GLN A 178 -21.59 -3.04 -18.97
C GLN A 178 -21.31 -1.54 -18.72
N ALA A 179 -22.31 -0.66 -18.60
CA ALA A 179 -22.07 0.79 -18.46
C ALA A 179 -21.26 1.19 -17.21
N GLY A 180 -21.28 0.38 -16.14
CA GLY A 180 -20.48 0.61 -14.93
C GLY A 180 -19.03 0.10 -15.00
N ARG A 181 -18.63 -0.56 -16.10
CA ARG A 181 -17.28 -1.13 -16.26
C ARG A 181 -16.24 0.00 -16.33
N PRO A 182 -15.25 0.07 -15.43
CA PRO A 182 -14.25 1.14 -15.44
C PRO A 182 -13.24 0.96 -16.58
N ILE A 183 -13.19 1.92 -17.53
CA ILE A 183 -12.29 1.86 -18.69
C ILE A 183 -10.94 2.52 -18.36
N ASN A 184 -10.08 1.72 -17.72
CA ASN A 184 -8.74 2.05 -17.24
C ASN A 184 -7.70 1.05 -17.80
N GLY A 185 -6.41 1.22 -17.48
CA GLY A 185 -5.36 0.27 -17.89
C GLY A 185 -5.61 -1.19 -17.51
N GLU A 186 -6.25 -1.45 -16.37
CA GLU A 186 -6.67 -2.81 -15.99
C GLU A 186 -7.66 -3.41 -17.01
N ALA A 187 -8.56 -2.61 -17.58
CA ALA A 187 -9.49 -3.06 -18.61
C ALA A 187 -8.77 -3.44 -19.92
N VAL A 188 -7.63 -2.79 -20.22
CA VAL A 188 -6.75 -3.17 -21.36
C VAL A 188 -6.13 -4.53 -21.10
N VAL A 189 -5.59 -4.77 -19.90
CA VAL A 189 -4.99 -6.05 -19.52
C VAL A 189 -6.02 -7.19 -19.54
N GLN A 190 -7.21 -6.98 -18.99
CA GLN A 190 -8.27 -8.00 -18.99
C GLN A 190 -8.79 -8.28 -20.41
N ARG A 191 -8.95 -7.24 -21.25
CA ARG A 191 -9.27 -7.38 -22.67
C ARG A 191 -8.18 -8.16 -23.43
N GLN A 192 -6.90 -7.88 -23.16
CA GLN A 192 -5.77 -8.59 -23.75
C GLN A 192 -5.74 -10.07 -23.32
N SER A 193 -5.92 -10.36 -22.03
CA SER A 193 -6.00 -11.74 -21.50
C SER A 193 -7.18 -12.51 -22.10
N TYR A 194 -8.33 -11.86 -22.30
CA TYR A 194 -9.48 -12.42 -23.00
C TYR A 194 -9.14 -12.80 -24.45
N LEU A 195 -8.60 -11.85 -25.23
CA LEU A 195 -8.21 -12.06 -26.63
C LEU A 195 -7.13 -13.15 -26.80
N MET A 196 -6.22 -13.28 -25.85
CA MET A 196 -5.22 -14.35 -25.84
C MET A 196 -5.83 -15.73 -25.51
N SER A 197 -6.77 -15.80 -24.58
CA SER A 197 -7.36 -17.05 -24.10
C SER A 197 -8.50 -17.60 -24.97
N HIS A 198 -9.33 -16.73 -25.55
CA HIS A 198 -10.51 -17.12 -26.34
C HIS A 198 -10.22 -17.16 -27.84
N ASP A 199 -9.64 -16.08 -28.38
CA ASP A 199 -9.36 -15.96 -29.83
C ASP A 199 -7.99 -16.55 -30.21
N GLY A 200 -7.19 -16.98 -29.23
CA GLY A 200 -5.85 -17.57 -29.45
C GLY A 200 -4.83 -16.59 -30.03
N LEU A 201 -5.06 -15.28 -29.88
CA LEU A 201 -4.24 -14.25 -30.50
C LEU A 201 -2.87 -14.13 -29.83
N THR A 202 -1.86 -13.74 -30.60
CA THR A 202 -0.51 -13.48 -30.08
C THR A 202 -0.53 -12.30 -29.11
N THR A 203 0.35 -12.33 -28.11
CA THR A 203 0.43 -11.31 -27.04
C THR A 203 0.47 -9.88 -27.58
N ALA A 204 1.30 -9.65 -28.61
CA ALA A 204 1.46 -8.35 -29.26
C ALA A 204 0.23 -7.89 -30.05
N LEU A 205 -0.46 -8.80 -30.76
CA LEU A 205 -1.65 -8.46 -31.53
C LEU A 205 -2.84 -8.19 -30.59
N ALA A 206 -3.03 -9.02 -29.57
CA ALA A 206 -4.03 -8.81 -28.52
C ALA A 206 -3.79 -7.48 -27.78
N TYR A 207 -2.54 -7.15 -27.48
CA TYR A 207 -2.14 -5.85 -26.90
C TYR A 207 -2.54 -4.69 -27.82
N ASP A 208 -2.18 -4.78 -29.10
CA ASP A 208 -2.45 -3.74 -30.08
C ASP A 208 -3.94 -3.45 -30.28
N ILE A 209 -4.78 -4.49 -30.27
CA ILE A 209 -6.24 -4.34 -30.34
C ILE A 209 -6.75 -3.64 -29.08
N ALA A 210 -6.48 -4.20 -27.89
CA ALA A 210 -6.98 -3.65 -26.62
C ALA A 210 -6.52 -2.19 -26.39
N ARG A 211 -5.26 -1.89 -26.76
CA ARG A 211 -4.66 -0.55 -26.70
C ARG A 211 -5.34 0.43 -27.66
N LYS A 212 -5.63 0.05 -28.91
CA LYS A 212 -6.32 0.90 -29.90
C LYS A 212 -7.79 1.13 -29.53
N GLU A 213 -8.50 0.12 -29.02
CA GLU A 213 -9.85 0.29 -28.45
C GLU A 213 -9.83 1.32 -27.31
N PHE A 214 -8.86 1.22 -26.40
CA PHE A 214 -8.71 2.13 -25.27
C PHE A 214 -8.36 3.56 -25.68
N TYR A 215 -7.45 3.75 -26.64
CA TYR A 215 -7.09 5.08 -27.16
C TYR A 215 -8.29 5.79 -27.78
N ARG A 216 -9.11 5.10 -28.58
CA ARG A 216 -10.36 5.65 -29.13
C ARG A 216 -11.29 6.15 -28.03
N TYR A 217 -11.48 5.34 -26.98
CA TYR A 217 -12.29 5.73 -25.83
C TYR A 217 -11.73 6.97 -25.11
N ARG A 218 -10.40 7.05 -24.92
CA ARG A 218 -9.77 8.19 -24.23
C ARG A 218 -9.80 9.48 -25.06
N HIS A 219 -9.53 9.42 -26.36
CA HIS A 219 -9.69 10.56 -27.25
C HIS A 219 -11.14 11.05 -27.31
N TYR A 220 -12.12 10.14 -27.34
CA TYR A 220 -13.54 10.52 -27.26
C TYR A 220 -13.87 11.22 -25.95
N LEU A 221 -13.40 10.69 -24.81
CA LEU A 221 -13.67 11.29 -23.50
C LEU A 221 -13.06 12.69 -23.38
N GLU A 222 -11.82 12.88 -23.83
CA GLU A 222 -11.13 14.18 -23.82
C GLU A 222 -11.76 15.22 -24.77
N THR A 223 -12.14 14.80 -25.98
CA THR A 223 -12.85 15.69 -26.91
C THR A 223 -14.25 16.02 -26.42
N SER A 224 -14.97 15.06 -25.83
CA SER A 224 -16.30 15.26 -25.25
C SER A 224 -16.29 16.22 -24.07
N THR A 225 -15.32 16.14 -23.15
CA THR A 225 -15.23 17.09 -22.03
C THR A 225 -14.85 18.49 -22.48
N ARG A 226 -13.97 18.62 -23.49
CA ARG A 226 -13.64 19.92 -24.10
C ARG A 226 -14.86 20.57 -24.77
N VAL A 227 -15.56 19.83 -25.63
CA VAL A 227 -16.76 20.32 -26.34
C VAL A 227 -17.87 20.67 -25.34
N ALA A 228 -18.13 19.83 -24.33
CA ALA A 228 -19.13 20.13 -23.31
C ALA A 228 -18.83 21.42 -22.51
N ARG A 229 -17.55 21.75 -22.30
CA ARG A 229 -17.14 23.04 -21.70
C ARG A 229 -17.38 24.21 -22.65
N GLU A 230 -17.05 24.05 -23.93
CA GLU A 230 -17.27 25.08 -24.97
C GLU A 230 -18.77 25.36 -25.15
N GLU A 231 -19.61 24.33 -25.23
CA GLU A 231 -21.07 24.42 -25.28
C GLU A 231 -21.65 25.09 -24.03
N ALA A 232 -21.17 24.72 -22.84
CA ALA A 232 -21.59 25.34 -21.58
C ALA A 232 -21.27 26.85 -21.53
N LEU A 233 -20.06 27.24 -21.95
CA LEU A 233 -19.67 28.66 -22.06
C LEU A 233 -20.54 29.40 -23.09
N ALA A 234 -20.85 28.77 -24.24
CA ALA A 234 -21.68 29.35 -25.28
C ALA A 234 -23.13 29.62 -24.83
N VAL A 235 -23.68 28.81 -23.91
CA VAL A 235 -24.99 29.08 -23.28
C VAL A 235 -24.91 29.98 -22.04
N GLY A 236 -23.75 30.58 -21.76
CA GLY A 236 -23.56 31.53 -20.66
C GLY A 236 -23.32 30.91 -19.28
N ALA A 237 -22.94 29.63 -19.20
CA ALA A 237 -22.50 29.04 -17.93
C ALA A 237 -21.16 29.65 -17.49
N PHE A 238 -21.07 30.05 -16.23
CA PHE A 238 -19.84 30.55 -15.61
C PHE A 238 -19.16 29.45 -14.80
N PHE A 239 -17.84 29.31 -14.97
CA PHE A 239 -17.01 28.40 -14.18
C PHE A 239 -16.09 29.21 -13.26
N GLY A 240 -15.84 28.70 -12.05
CA GLY A 240 -14.83 29.24 -11.14
C GLY A 240 -13.39 29.04 -11.66
N PRO A 241 -12.38 29.42 -10.84
CA PRO A 241 -10.97 29.38 -11.25
C PRO A 241 -10.56 27.97 -11.70
N GLY A 242 -9.76 27.91 -12.77
CA GLY A 242 -9.34 26.64 -13.36
C GLY A 242 -8.26 25.93 -12.54
N PRO A 243 -8.02 24.63 -12.76
CA PRO A 243 -6.94 23.90 -12.08
C PRO A 243 -5.55 24.55 -12.25
N VAL A 244 -5.28 25.17 -13.41
CA VAL A 244 -4.03 25.90 -13.69
C VAL A 244 -3.90 27.17 -12.84
N GLU A 245 -4.98 27.91 -12.67
CA GLU A 245 -5.04 29.13 -11.87
C GLU A 245 -4.90 28.81 -10.37
N ILE A 246 -5.61 27.78 -9.90
CA ILE A 246 -5.46 27.24 -8.54
C ILE A 246 -4.03 26.75 -8.30
N GLY A 247 -3.43 26.06 -9.27
CA GLY A 247 -2.02 25.64 -9.22
C GLY A 247 -1.06 26.82 -9.04
N MET A 248 -1.18 27.83 -9.91
CA MET A 248 -0.40 29.08 -9.83
C MET A 248 -0.57 29.80 -8.49
N HIS A 249 -1.77 29.81 -7.90
CA HIS A 249 -1.98 30.38 -6.57
C HIS A 249 -1.24 29.61 -5.46
N LEU A 250 -1.21 28.27 -5.53
CA LEU A 250 -0.47 27.43 -4.58
C LEU A 250 1.05 27.54 -4.76
N GLU A 251 1.53 27.62 -6.01
CA GLU A 251 2.93 27.84 -6.35
C GLU A 251 3.43 29.19 -5.82
N ASN A 252 2.65 30.26 -6.00
CA ASN A 252 2.98 31.58 -5.45
C ASN A 252 3.04 31.59 -3.92
N GLN A 253 2.14 30.89 -3.23
CA GLN A 253 2.17 30.74 -1.77
C GLN A 253 3.43 30.00 -1.30
N ALA A 254 3.82 28.93 -2.00
CA ALA A 254 5.04 28.19 -1.71
C ALA A 254 6.30 29.03 -1.99
N TYR A 255 6.31 29.81 -3.08
CA TYR A 255 7.41 30.68 -3.47
C TYR A 255 7.69 31.79 -2.45
N GLU A 256 6.67 32.50 -1.96
CA GLU A 256 6.88 33.52 -0.92
C GLU A 256 7.36 32.90 0.41
N GLY A 257 6.90 31.69 0.74
CA GLY A 257 7.43 30.92 1.87
C GLY A 257 8.91 30.54 1.72
N TRP A 258 9.32 30.09 0.52
CA TRP A 258 10.72 29.81 0.19
C TRP A 258 11.58 31.07 0.20
N LYS A 259 11.10 32.18 -0.38
CA LYS A 259 11.80 33.46 -0.45
C LYS A 259 12.11 34.02 0.95
N ALA A 260 11.14 34.00 1.85
CA ALA A 260 11.32 34.43 3.24
C ALA A 260 12.25 33.51 4.06
N TRP A 261 12.51 32.27 3.60
CA TRP A 261 13.56 31.41 4.13
C TRP A 261 14.92 31.74 3.50
N ALA A 262 14.99 31.85 2.17
CA ALA A 262 16.22 32.14 1.43
C ALA A 262 16.84 33.48 1.83
N GLU A 263 16.02 34.52 2.09
CA GLU A 263 16.49 35.81 2.62
C GLU A 263 17.18 35.66 3.99
N LYS A 264 16.67 34.79 4.86
CA LYS A 264 17.27 34.51 6.18
C LYS A 264 18.54 33.69 6.05
N GLU A 265 18.55 32.70 5.17
CA GLU A 265 19.71 31.84 4.93
C GLU A 265 20.87 32.64 4.33
N VAL A 266 20.59 33.49 3.32
CA VAL A 266 21.58 34.42 2.77
C VAL A 266 22.09 35.41 3.82
N ALA A 267 21.22 35.88 4.74
CA ALA A 267 21.65 36.72 5.84
C ALA A 267 22.55 35.97 6.85
N ALA A 268 22.20 34.74 7.21
CA ALA A 268 22.99 33.89 8.09
C ALA A 268 24.35 33.53 7.48
N MET A 269 24.39 33.13 6.20
CA MET A 269 25.62 32.84 5.47
C MET A 269 26.54 34.07 5.40
N LYS A 270 26.00 35.28 5.14
CA LYS A 270 26.76 36.53 5.19
C LYS A 270 27.29 36.86 6.59
N GLN A 271 26.53 36.59 7.65
CA GLN A 271 26.97 36.76 9.03
C GLN A 271 28.08 35.77 9.39
N MET A 272 27.98 34.50 8.98
CA MET A 272 29.02 33.50 9.19
C MET A 272 30.29 33.86 8.42
N ALA A 273 30.19 34.28 7.16
CA ALA A 273 31.34 34.73 6.37
C ALA A 273 32.05 35.94 7.01
N GLY A 274 31.27 36.92 7.50
CA GLY A 274 31.80 38.07 8.24
C GLY A 274 32.43 37.72 9.59
N ALA A 275 31.99 36.64 10.24
CA ALA A 275 32.58 36.14 11.49
C ALA A 275 33.82 35.24 11.25
N ALA A 276 33.87 34.53 10.12
CA ALA A 276 35.01 33.71 9.72
C ALA A 276 36.20 34.57 9.24
N TYR A 277 35.93 35.74 8.66
CA TYR A 277 36.96 36.71 8.29
C TYR A 277 37.44 37.52 9.52
N THR A 278 38.24 36.89 10.39
CA THR A 278 38.88 37.57 11.53
C THR A 278 40.09 38.42 11.08
N GLY A 279 39.85 39.44 10.25
CA GLY A 279 40.85 40.42 9.83
C GLY A 279 41.05 41.52 10.88
N THR A 280 42.03 41.38 11.76
CA THR A 280 42.41 42.40 12.76
C THR A 280 43.29 43.50 12.16
N GLU A 281 42.70 44.44 11.42
CA GLU A 281 43.34 45.71 11.02
C GLU A 281 42.28 46.82 11.17
N ASN A 282 42.33 47.61 12.26
CA ASN A 282 43.03 48.89 12.40
C ASN A 282 42.47 50.01 11.51
N GLU A 283 42.29 51.20 12.08
CA GLU A 283 41.48 52.26 11.46
C GLU A 283 42.07 52.80 10.13
N GLY A 284 41.24 52.79 9.08
CA GLY A 284 41.36 53.74 7.97
C GLY A 284 42.00 53.23 6.67
N ALA A 285 41.22 52.52 5.85
CA ALA A 285 41.44 52.48 4.40
C ALA A 285 40.10 52.39 3.65
N ALA A 286 39.94 53.19 2.60
CA ALA A 286 38.74 53.20 1.76
C ALA A 286 39.00 52.53 0.41
N VAL A 287 37.93 51.96 -0.18
CA VAL A 287 37.82 51.52 -1.57
C VAL A 287 38.73 50.36 -2.00
N SER A 288 38.12 49.19 -2.20
CA SER A 288 38.04 48.55 -3.53
C SER A 288 37.06 47.37 -3.50
N SER A 289 36.43 47.08 -4.63
CA SER A 289 35.65 45.86 -4.84
C SER A 289 36.58 44.79 -5.43
N PRO A 290 36.58 43.57 -4.89
CA PRO A 290 37.06 42.40 -5.59
C PRO A 290 35.90 41.41 -5.86
N GLU A 291 35.65 41.23 -7.15
CA GLU A 291 35.61 39.95 -7.87
C GLU A 291 35.49 38.64 -7.04
N VAL A 292 34.60 37.75 -7.49
CA VAL A 292 34.26 36.47 -6.87
C VAL A 292 35.41 35.46 -7.00
N PRO A 293 35.97 34.92 -5.91
CA PRO A 293 36.79 33.72 -5.96
C PRO A 293 35.89 32.48 -5.89
N GLU A 294 35.94 31.65 -6.92
CA GLU A 294 35.48 30.26 -6.84
C GLU A 294 36.41 29.48 -5.91
N GLN A 295 35.93 29.04 -4.73
CA GLN A 295 36.44 27.81 -4.10
C GLN A 295 35.46 27.24 -3.07
N GLU A 296 35.44 25.92 -3.03
CA GLU A 296 34.46 25.10 -2.32
C GLU A 296 34.81 25.00 -0.82
N ASP A 297 33.83 25.25 0.04
CA ASP A 297 33.82 24.68 1.40
C ASP A 297 32.41 24.16 1.71
N LEU A 298 32.31 22.83 1.81
CA LEU A 298 31.08 22.10 2.09
C LEU A 298 30.74 22.18 3.59
N GLN A 299 30.19 23.31 4.04
CA GLN A 299 29.68 23.46 5.40
C GLN A 299 28.16 23.22 5.45
N GLU A 300 27.75 22.34 6.35
CA GLU A 300 26.41 21.76 6.50
C GLU A 300 25.32 22.81 6.83
N VAL A 301 24.64 23.33 5.80
CA VAL A 301 23.46 24.21 5.93
C VAL A 301 22.17 23.36 5.94
N SER A 302 21.24 23.72 6.83
CA SER A 302 20.08 22.94 7.29
C SER A 302 19.38 22.00 6.28
N GLU A 303 19.16 20.74 6.69
CA GLU A 303 18.64 19.62 5.88
C GLU A 303 17.26 19.80 5.20
N SER A 304 16.49 20.87 5.44
CA SER A 304 15.15 20.98 4.84
C SER A 304 14.57 22.39 4.68
N VAL A 305 14.01 22.64 3.49
CA VAL A 305 13.16 23.78 3.15
C VAL A 305 11.83 23.70 3.95
N PRO A 306 11.29 24.81 4.48
CA PRO A 306 10.10 24.85 5.35
C PRO A 306 8.75 24.62 4.63
N ALA A 307 8.67 23.52 3.88
CA ALA A 307 7.46 22.93 3.34
C ALA A 307 7.59 21.39 3.19
N SER A 308 8.82 20.86 3.15
CA SER A 308 9.07 19.42 3.11
C SER A 308 8.77 18.77 4.46
N ARG A 309 7.57 18.19 4.60
CA ARG A 309 7.20 17.40 5.79
C ARG A 309 7.90 16.04 5.73
N ARG A 310 9.20 16.07 6.06
CA ARG A 310 10.28 15.14 5.63
C ARG A 310 10.69 15.37 4.18
N GLY A 311 11.99 15.28 3.93
CA GLY A 311 12.58 15.54 2.62
C GLY A 311 11.97 14.68 1.52
N GLN A 312 11.52 15.33 0.45
CA GLN A 312 11.40 14.67 -0.83
C GLN A 312 12.77 14.74 -1.49
N GLU A 313 13.48 13.60 -1.54
CA GLU A 313 14.57 13.45 -2.51
C GLU A 313 14.00 13.68 -3.91
N ALA A 314 14.67 14.51 -4.71
CA ALA A 314 14.24 14.82 -6.06
C ALA A 314 14.47 13.61 -6.99
N GLN A 315 13.53 12.66 -6.99
CA GLN A 315 13.47 11.60 -8.00
C GLN A 315 12.97 12.16 -9.33
N GLY A 316 13.83 12.94 -9.97
CA GLY A 316 13.71 13.32 -11.37
C GLY A 316 14.19 12.19 -12.28
N GLY A 317 13.50 12.01 -13.41
CA GLY A 317 13.93 11.13 -14.49
C GLY A 317 13.26 9.75 -14.48
N ALA A 318 12.49 9.47 -15.53
CA ALA A 318 12.26 8.09 -15.92
C ALA A 318 13.60 7.44 -16.26
N ALA A 319 13.88 6.26 -15.71
CA ALA A 319 15.09 5.51 -16.02
C ALA A 319 15.03 5.00 -17.48
N VAL A 320 15.56 5.80 -18.40
CA VAL A 320 15.98 5.32 -19.71
C VAL A 320 17.17 4.39 -19.45
N HIS A 321 16.95 3.08 -19.56
CA HIS A 321 18.01 2.09 -19.52
C HIS A 321 18.95 2.25 -20.74
N PRO A 322 20.21 1.80 -20.65
CA PRO A 322 21.26 2.09 -21.64
C PRO A 322 21.11 1.30 -22.95
#